data_AF-A0ABD0JNU7-F1
#
_entry.id   AF-A0ABD0JNU7-F1
#
_cell.length_a   1.000
_cell.length_b   1.000
_cell.length_c   1.000
_cell.angle_alpha   90.00
_cell.angle_beta   90.00
_cell.angle_gamma   90.00
#
_symmetry.space_group_name_H-M   'P 1'
#
loop_
_entity.id
_entity.type
_entity.pdbx_description
1 polymer ?
#
loop_
_entity_poly.entity_id
_entity_poly.type
_entity_poly.pdbx_seq_one_letter_code
_entity_poly.pdbx_strand_id
1 'polypeptide(L)'
;MSGRLMKRPSSAKRHIKYETFSQFVSASRLRRVQDLLDDGNGAGTKQSTGIDAVLCISGIDGRYNEGCYELINYLLFGFFEVRKAELEKSGFPEEVIDDLMIVIRKTRVDVYCNPINWHYFLPYTSHWTNVTFHCLQEEEYDLDTDEEAEAAEEFKVQSLIAMTSGCQRIGVPYYSFTSEPGERKFDKMLLEKWPIIQAFALEDFGGGGFFTLKFDVSDISQAIHQLHSYQDPVTMEILTTEKLPMLERQWRNMTDSVNMEIANFNGVLTQERIAEPLRSFYQHGRVGNHVQDSGKIRMPYVLFGRNSSQMTIEAVESGDTPPPGDINLADTDTVRHMVCQVMSPRSPITCTRTYFVSRLFTVDT
;
A
#
# COMPACT_ATOMS: atom_id res chain seq x y z
N MET A 1 14.08 25.89 -36.31
CA MET A 1 13.90 24.62 -35.57
C MET A 1 12.89 24.88 -34.48
N SER A 2 11.65 24.40 -34.66
CA SER A 2 10.60 24.53 -33.65
C SER A 2 10.89 23.45 -32.60
N GLY A 3 11.41 23.84 -31.44
CA GLY A 3 11.57 22.91 -30.31
C GLY A 3 10.22 22.27 -30.01
N ARG A 4 10.14 20.94 -30.09
CA ARG A 4 8.97 20.19 -29.62
C ARG A 4 8.95 20.34 -28.10
N LEU A 5 8.14 21.27 -27.61
CA LEU A 5 7.83 21.34 -26.19
C LEU A 5 7.27 19.97 -25.77
N MET A 6 7.94 19.30 -24.83
CA MET A 6 7.43 18.08 -24.22
C MET A 6 6.01 18.33 -23.71
N LYS A 7 5.15 17.33 -23.88
CA LYS A 7 3.77 17.38 -23.39
C LYS A 7 3.80 17.45 -21.86
N ARG A 8 3.71 18.66 -21.32
CA ARG A 8 3.72 18.87 -19.88
C ARG A 8 2.47 18.26 -19.23
N PRO A 9 2.62 17.46 -18.17
CA PRO A 9 1.49 17.05 -17.35
C PRO A 9 0.68 18.25 -16.85
N SER A 10 -0.63 18.09 -16.64
CA SER A 10 -1.43 19.12 -15.98
C SER A 10 -0.87 19.38 -14.57
N SER A 11 -0.77 20.65 -14.17
CA SER A 11 -0.05 21.04 -12.94
C SER A 11 -0.56 20.27 -11.72
N ALA A 12 0.32 19.50 -11.06
CA ALA A 12 -0.10 18.48 -10.09
C ALA A 12 -0.78 19.03 -8.81
N LYS A 13 -0.65 20.32 -8.46
CA LYS A 13 -1.41 20.90 -7.32
C LYS A 13 -2.93 20.95 -7.53
N ARG A 14 -3.43 21.03 -8.77
CA ARG A 14 -4.88 21.02 -9.05
C ARG A 14 -5.48 19.62 -9.02
N HIS A 15 -4.66 18.58 -8.88
CA HIS A 15 -5.05 17.18 -9.08
C HIS A 15 -4.70 16.28 -7.88
N ILE A 16 -4.23 16.82 -6.76
CA ILE A 16 -4.17 16.06 -5.52
C ILE A 16 -5.62 15.82 -5.06
N LYS A 17 -6.04 14.55 -5.09
CA LYS A 17 -7.42 14.15 -4.83
C LYS A 17 -7.88 14.47 -3.40
N TYR A 18 -6.95 14.42 -2.45
CA TYR A 18 -7.26 14.46 -1.02
C TYR A 18 -7.32 15.88 -0.48
N GLU A 19 -8.45 16.25 0.10
CA GLU A 19 -8.68 17.58 0.69
C GLU A 19 -7.79 17.82 1.90
N THR A 20 -7.48 16.76 2.65
CA THR A 20 -6.63 16.82 3.85
C THR A 20 -5.14 16.70 3.53
N PHE A 21 -4.76 16.64 2.25
CA PHE A 21 -3.36 16.74 1.86
C PHE A 21 -2.79 18.06 2.36
N SER A 22 -1.67 17.97 3.08
CA SER A 22 -0.93 19.15 3.52
C SER A 22 0.56 18.86 3.57
N GLN A 23 1.33 19.94 3.47
CA GLN A 23 2.78 19.91 3.62
C GLN A 23 3.19 19.29 4.96
N PHE A 24 2.43 19.58 6.03
CA PHE A 24 2.65 19.03 7.36
C PHE A 24 2.51 17.50 7.38
N VAL A 25 1.43 16.95 6.81
CA VAL A 25 1.23 15.49 6.77
C VAL A 25 2.31 14.82 5.95
N SER A 26 2.66 15.40 4.80
CA SER A 26 3.70 14.84 3.93
C SER A 26 5.08 14.84 4.62
N ALA A 27 5.46 15.96 5.25
CA ALA A 27 6.70 16.03 6.04
C ALA A 27 6.66 15.08 7.25
N SER A 28 5.50 14.88 7.88
CA SER A 28 5.35 13.93 8.98
C SER A 28 5.53 12.48 8.51
N ARG A 29 5.01 12.10 7.33
CA ARG A 29 5.22 10.77 6.74
C ARG A 29 6.70 10.53 6.46
N LEU A 30 7.36 11.50 5.82
CA LEU A 30 8.81 11.43 5.58
C LEU A 30 9.60 11.28 6.89
N ARG A 31 9.29 12.11 7.89
CA ARG A 31 10.00 12.08 9.18
C ARG A 31 9.89 10.72 9.86
N ARG A 32 8.74 10.05 9.78
CA ARG A 32 8.58 8.70 10.33
C ARG A 32 9.50 7.68 9.68
N VAL A 33 9.77 7.82 8.37
CA VAL A 33 10.77 6.98 7.68
C VAL A 33 12.18 7.35 8.17
N GLN A 34 12.47 8.64 8.32
CA GLN A 34 13.76 9.11 8.86
C GLN A 34 14.00 8.69 10.32
N ASP A 35 12.94 8.51 11.12
CA ASP A 35 13.03 8.04 12.50
C ASP A 35 13.48 6.57 12.58
N LEU A 36 13.39 5.80 11.49
CA LEU A 36 13.96 4.46 11.38
C LEU A 36 15.48 4.45 11.21
N LEU A 37 16.07 5.60 10.87
CA LEU A 37 17.47 5.76 10.54
C LEU A 37 18.28 6.23 11.75
N ASP A 38 19.53 5.76 11.84
CA ASP A 38 20.47 6.17 12.87
C ASP A 38 21.00 7.58 12.60
N ASP A 39 21.22 8.36 13.66
CA ASP A 39 21.75 9.72 13.57
C ASP A 39 23.27 9.77 13.29
N GLY A 40 23.93 8.62 13.15
CA GLY A 40 25.39 8.52 13.00
C GLY A 40 26.21 8.98 14.22
N ASN A 41 25.59 9.60 15.22
CA ASN A 41 26.22 10.15 16.42
C ASN A 41 26.50 9.10 17.52
N GLY A 42 26.27 7.81 17.26
CA GLY A 42 26.54 6.69 18.16
C GLY A 42 28.02 6.28 18.21
N ALA A 43 28.95 7.22 18.17
CA ALA A 43 30.39 6.96 18.35
C ALA A 43 30.69 6.67 19.84
N GLY A 44 30.28 5.50 20.34
CA GLY A 44 30.58 5.12 21.73
C GLY A 44 30.11 3.75 22.19
N THR A 45 29.09 3.16 21.57
CA THR A 45 28.63 1.80 21.89
C THR A 45 28.87 0.90 20.69
N LYS A 46 29.79 -0.06 20.84
CA LYS A 46 30.13 -1.11 19.86
C LYS A 46 28.94 -2.05 19.61
N GLN A 47 27.86 -1.53 19.01
CA GLN A 47 26.69 -2.27 18.49
C GLN A 47 25.62 -1.32 17.90
N SER A 48 25.98 -0.19 17.26
CA SER A 48 24.96 0.54 16.48
C SER A 48 24.64 -0.26 15.23
N THR A 49 23.53 -1.01 15.22
CA THR A 49 23.04 -1.82 14.10
C THR A 49 22.19 -1.03 13.10
N GLY A 50 22.05 0.29 13.27
CA GLY A 50 21.07 1.03 12.48
C GLY A 50 21.53 1.39 11.09
N ILE A 51 20.59 1.91 10.33
CA ILE A 51 20.68 2.05 8.88
C ILE A 51 20.96 3.52 8.58
N ASP A 52 21.81 3.78 7.59
CA ASP A 52 22.21 5.15 7.24
C ASP A 52 21.23 5.78 6.24
N ALA A 53 20.66 4.96 5.35
CA ALA A 53 19.72 5.40 4.33
C ALA A 53 18.69 4.31 3.98
N VAL A 54 17.48 4.73 3.59
CA VAL A 54 16.52 3.88 2.88
C VAL A 54 16.65 4.11 1.38
N LEU A 55 16.78 3.04 0.59
CA LEU A 55 16.76 3.08 -0.87
C LEU A 55 15.46 2.47 -1.39
N CYS A 56 14.70 3.25 -2.16
CA CYS A 56 13.51 2.81 -2.88
C CYS A 56 13.67 3.05 -4.37
N ILE A 57 13.49 2.00 -5.16
CA ILE A 57 13.58 2.03 -6.62
C ILE A 57 12.25 1.49 -7.15
N SER A 58 11.58 2.26 -8.01
CA SER A 58 10.32 1.90 -8.64
C SER A 58 10.54 1.25 -10.00
N GLY A 59 9.49 0.64 -10.56
CA GLY A 59 9.46 0.14 -11.93
C GLY A 59 10.44 -0.98 -12.23
N ILE A 60 10.80 -1.10 -13.51
CA ILE A 60 11.63 -2.19 -14.04
C ILE A 60 13.04 -2.22 -13.44
N ASP A 61 13.60 -1.05 -13.10
CA ASP A 61 14.94 -0.92 -12.51
C ASP A 61 15.03 -1.54 -11.12
N GLY A 62 13.93 -1.56 -10.37
CA GLY A 62 13.78 -2.27 -9.10
C GLY A 62 13.21 -3.69 -9.24
N ARG A 63 13.04 -4.19 -10.48
CA ARG A 63 12.26 -5.40 -10.80
C ARG A 63 10.85 -5.40 -10.22
N TYR A 64 10.17 -4.26 -10.29
CA TYR A 64 8.82 -4.06 -9.76
C TYR A 64 8.72 -4.48 -8.30
N ASN A 65 9.68 -4.03 -7.48
CA ASN A 65 9.69 -4.37 -6.07
C ASN A 65 8.51 -3.74 -5.33
N GLU A 66 7.69 -4.60 -4.75
CA GLU A 66 6.44 -4.23 -4.09
C GLU A 66 6.66 -3.41 -2.81
N GLY A 67 7.68 -3.71 -2.01
CA GLY A 67 8.00 -2.93 -0.82
C GLY A 67 8.46 -1.50 -1.15
N CYS A 68 9.23 -1.32 -2.23
CA CYS A 68 9.57 0.00 -2.75
C CYS A 68 8.31 0.73 -3.23
N TYR A 69 7.44 0.05 -3.97
CA TYR A 69 6.19 0.61 -4.47
C TYR A 69 5.25 1.04 -3.33
N GLU A 70 5.12 0.22 -2.28
CA GLU A 70 4.35 0.52 -1.07
C GLU A 70 4.88 1.76 -0.37
N LEU A 71 6.19 1.86 -0.14
CA LEU A 71 6.79 3.01 0.53
C LEU A 71 6.66 4.29 -0.30
N ILE A 72 6.87 4.22 -1.62
CA ILE A 72 6.69 5.38 -2.49
C ILE A 72 5.24 5.86 -2.46
N ASN A 73 4.27 4.95 -2.54
CA ASN A 73 2.85 5.32 -2.40
C ASN A 73 2.52 5.86 -1.01
N TYR A 74 3.12 5.34 0.07
CA TYR A 74 2.96 5.93 1.39
C TYR A 74 3.42 7.40 1.41
N LEU A 75 4.61 7.70 0.88
CA LEU A 75 5.18 9.04 0.85
C LEU A 75 4.43 10.00 -0.09
N LEU A 76 3.97 9.49 -1.23
CA LEU A 76 3.32 10.26 -2.30
C LEU A 76 1.79 10.12 -2.29
N PHE A 77 1.21 9.70 -1.17
CA PHE A 77 -0.25 9.64 -0.97
C PHE A 77 -0.97 8.79 -2.02
N GLY A 78 -0.48 7.58 -2.27
CA GLY A 78 -1.07 6.64 -3.22
C GLY A 78 -0.97 7.12 -4.66
N PHE A 79 0.00 7.97 -5.01
CA PHE A 79 0.13 8.59 -6.33
C PHE A 79 -0.16 7.61 -7.48
N PHE A 80 0.49 6.44 -7.50
CA PHE A 80 0.35 5.47 -8.58
C PHE A 80 -1.03 4.80 -8.58
N GLU A 81 -1.62 4.54 -7.41
CA GLU A 81 -2.93 3.92 -7.29
C GLU A 81 -4.07 4.89 -7.62
N VAL A 82 -4.02 6.09 -7.02
CA VAL A 82 -5.08 7.10 -7.07
C VAL A 82 -5.16 7.73 -8.45
N ARG A 83 -4.02 7.90 -9.11
CA ARG A 83 -3.94 8.54 -10.42
C ARG A 83 -3.77 7.54 -11.55
N LYS A 84 -3.88 6.23 -11.31
CA LYS A 84 -3.72 5.18 -12.33
C LYS A 84 -4.43 5.51 -13.66
N ALA A 85 -5.73 5.80 -13.59
CA ALA A 85 -6.52 6.13 -14.78
C ALA A 85 -6.12 7.44 -15.47
N GLU A 86 -5.50 8.38 -14.76
CA GLU A 86 -4.96 9.62 -15.33
C GLU A 86 -3.60 9.37 -15.98
N LEU A 87 -2.73 8.61 -15.31
CA LEU A 87 -1.42 8.21 -15.80
C LEU A 87 -1.57 7.38 -17.10
N GLU A 88 -2.50 6.42 -17.13
CA GLU A 88 -2.84 5.66 -18.34
C GLU A 88 -3.35 6.56 -19.48
N LYS A 89 -4.10 7.63 -19.18
CA LYS A 89 -4.59 8.60 -20.18
C LYS A 89 -3.53 9.60 -20.64
N SER A 90 -2.41 9.73 -19.91
CA SER A 90 -1.34 10.66 -20.25
C SER A 90 -0.68 10.30 -21.60
N GLY A 91 -0.68 9.01 -21.93
CA GLY A 91 -0.05 8.44 -23.13
C GLY A 91 1.43 8.13 -22.96
N PHE A 92 2.00 8.34 -21.77
CA PHE A 92 3.36 7.91 -21.45
C PHE A 92 3.38 6.42 -21.09
N PRO A 93 4.42 5.66 -21.50
CA PRO A 93 4.62 4.28 -21.06
C PRO A 93 4.72 4.18 -19.53
N GLU A 94 4.26 3.06 -18.97
CA GLU A 94 4.37 2.78 -17.53
C GLU A 94 5.83 2.84 -17.06
N GLU A 95 6.75 2.31 -17.86
CA GLU A 95 8.20 2.35 -17.59
C GLU A 95 8.74 3.78 -17.42
N VAL A 96 8.20 4.76 -18.16
CA VAL A 96 8.58 6.17 -18.04
C VAL A 96 7.97 6.78 -16.77
N ILE A 97 6.75 6.43 -16.41
CA ILE A 97 6.07 6.96 -15.22
C ILE A 97 6.65 6.39 -13.93
N ASP A 98 7.05 5.12 -13.95
CA ASP A 98 7.58 4.42 -12.79
C ASP A 98 9.09 4.65 -12.59
N ASP A 99 9.76 5.37 -13.49
CA ASP A 99 11.17 5.72 -13.41
C ASP A 99 11.45 6.78 -12.33
N LEU A 100 11.63 6.27 -11.11
CA LEU A 100 11.78 7.02 -9.88
C LEU A 100 12.69 6.26 -8.90
N MET A 101 13.67 6.96 -8.34
CA MET A 101 14.44 6.47 -7.19
C MET A 101 14.40 7.49 -6.06
N ILE A 102 14.23 7.02 -4.83
CA ILE A 102 14.26 7.86 -3.64
C ILE A 102 15.29 7.27 -2.67
N VAL A 103 16.24 8.10 -2.23
CA VAL A 103 17.16 7.77 -1.14
C VAL A 103 16.88 8.70 0.02
N ILE A 104 16.41 8.13 1.14
CA ILE A 104 16.04 8.87 2.34
C ILE A 104 17.15 8.68 3.37
N ARG A 105 17.75 9.79 3.79
CA ARG A 105 18.71 9.86 4.90
C ARG A 105 18.08 10.60 6.07
N LYS A 106 18.71 10.53 7.24
CA LYS A 106 18.21 11.15 8.47
C LYS A 106 17.80 12.62 8.30
N THR A 107 18.59 13.39 7.56
CA THR A 107 18.41 14.85 7.43
C THR A 107 18.35 15.34 5.99
N ARG A 108 18.38 14.44 4.99
CA ARG A 108 18.37 14.75 3.56
C ARG A 108 17.56 13.72 2.80
N VAL A 109 16.94 14.13 1.71
CA VAL A 109 16.32 13.21 0.75
C VAL A 109 16.89 13.50 -0.62
N ASP A 110 17.23 12.45 -1.35
CA ASP A 110 17.56 12.55 -2.75
C ASP A 110 16.48 11.86 -3.58
N VAL A 111 16.05 12.50 -4.66
CA VAL A 111 15.04 12.00 -5.59
C VAL A 111 15.60 12.03 -7.00
N TYR A 112 15.72 10.88 -7.64
CA TYR A 112 15.92 10.81 -9.08
C TYR A 112 14.57 10.65 -9.77
N CYS A 113 14.34 11.41 -10.82
CA CYS A 113 13.23 11.19 -11.75
C CYS A 113 13.56 11.78 -13.12
N ASN A 114 12.95 11.25 -14.17
CA ASN A 114 13.02 11.89 -15.49
C ASN A 114 12.23 13.23 -15.53
N PRO A 115 12.45 14.08 -16.57
CA PRO A 115 11.83 15.39 -16.66
C PRO A 115 10.30 15.38 -16.78
N ILE A 116 9.73 14.28 -17.28
CA ILE A 116 8.27 14.10 -17.35
C ILE A 116 7.71 13.96 -15.92
N ASN A 117 8.35 13.10 -15.13
CA ASN A 117 7.99 12.79 -13.75
C ASN A 117 8.25 13.91 -12.76
N TRP A 118 9.23 14.77 -13.04
CA TRP A 118 9.52 15.96 -12.25
C TRP A 118 8.25 16.77 -11.94
N HIS A 119 7.45 17.07 -12.96
CA HIS A 119 6.23 17.88 -12.82
C HIS A 119 5.15 17.19 -11.98
N TYR A 120 5.15 15.85 -11.97
CA TYR A 120 4.24 15.06 -11.16
C TYR A 120 4.65 15.04 -9.68
N PHE A 121 5.94 14.85 -9.39
CA PHE A 121 6.43 14.62 -8.03
C PHE A 121 6.75 15.90 -7.25
N LEU A 122 7.05 17.00 -7.95
CA LEU A 122 7.40 18.27 -7.31
C LEU A 122 6.35 18.75 -6.28
N PRO A 123 5.02 18.68 -6.55
CA PRO A 123 4.03 19.11 -5.55
C PRO A 123 3.96 18.25 -4.28
N TYR A 124 4.42 17.00 -4.34
CA TYR A 124 4.42 16.08 -3.20
C TYR A 124 5.68 16.21 -2.34
N THR A 125 6.78 16.67 -2.92
CA THR A 125 8.12 16.60 -2.31
C THR A 125 8.76 17.98 -2.07
N SER A 126 8.29 19.04 -2.74
CA SER A 126 8.89 20.40 -2.66
C SER A 126 8.93 21.01 -1.26
N HIS A 127 8.11 20.55 -0.33
CA HIS A 127 8.08 21.01 1.08
C HIS A 127 8.86 20.09 2.03
N TRP A 128 9.43 19.00 1.55
CA TRP A 128 10.33 18.17 2.36
C TRP A 128 11.62 18.95 2.65
N THR A 129 12.21 18.68 3.82
CA THR A 129 13.43 19.36 4.24
C THR A 129 14.65 18.74 3.54
N ASN A 130 15.54 19.59 3.01
CA ASN A 130 16.80 19.18 2.36
C ASN A 130 16.60 18.14 1.24
N VAL A 131 15.68 18.40 0.31
CA VAL A 131 15.54 17.59 -0.90
C VAL A 131 16.53 18.03 -1.95
N THR A 132 17.21 17.05 -2.54
CA THR A 132 17.98 17.24 -3.79
C THR A 132 17.34 16.38 -4.85
N PHE A 133 17.11 16.97 -6.02
CA PHE A 133 16.65 16.21 -7.16
C PHE A 133 17.77 16.00 -8.16
N HIS A 134 17.79 14.80 -8.74
CA HIS A 134 18.65 14.40 -9.82
C HIS A 134 17.76 14.18 -11.05
N CYS A 135 17.70 15.18 -11.92
CA CYS A 135 16.83 15.21 -13.09
C CYS A 135 17.55 15.96 -14.20
N LEU A 136 17.53 15.40 -15.41
CA LEU A 136 18.02 16.09 -16.61
C LEU A 136 17.12 17.29 -16.94
N GLN A 137 17.61 18.21 -17.77
CA GLN A 137 16.73 19.22 -18.37
C GLN A 137 15.83 18.58 -19.44
N GLU A 138 14.70 19.24 -19.76
CA GLU A 138 13.78 18.77 -20.82
C GLU A 138 14.51 18.65 -22.17
N GLU A 139 15.51 19.51 -22.43
CA GLU A 139 16.31 19.53 -23.65
C GLU A 139 17.41 18.45 -23.70
N GLU A 140 17.82 17.92 -22.55
CA GLU A 140 18.85 16.88 -22.43
C GLU A 140 18.24 15.47 -22.40
N TYR A 141 16.92 15.38 -22.24
CA TYR A 141 16.17 14.13 -22.21
C TYR A 141 15.45 13.91 -23.54
N ASP A 142 16.23 13.88 -24.62
CA ASP A 142 15.74 13.41 -25.92
C ASP A 142 16.04 11.92 -26.04
N LEU A 143 15.04 11.11 -26.38
CA LEU A 143 15.19 9.66 -26.57
C LEU A 143 15.03 9.30 -28.05
N ASP A 144 15.07 10.29 -28.95
CA ASP A 144 14.93 10.10 -30.39
C ASP A 144 16.20 9.45 -31.01
N THR A 145 17.35 9.49 -30.32
CA THR A 145 18.60 8.85 -30.74
C THR A 145 19.16 7.89 -29.69
N ASP A 146 19.88 6.85 -30.14
CA ASP A 146 20.50 5.87 -29.25
C ASP A 146 21.54 6.50 -28.32
N GLU A 147 22.30 7.50 -28.80
CA GLU A 147 23.34 8.19 -28.01
C GLU A 147 22.74 9.00 -26.85
N GLU A 148 21.64 9.70 -27.08
CA GLU A 148 20.97 10.50 -26.04
C GLU A 148 20.22 9.61 -25.03
N ALA A 149 19.63 8.51 -25.50
CA ALA A 149 19.06 7.49 -24.63
C ALA A 149 20.12 6.84 -23.71
N GLU A 150 21.30 6.54 -24.25
CA GLU A 150 22.43 6.03 -23.47
C GLU A 150 22.91 7.05 -22.42
N ALA A 151 23.01 8.33 -22.80
CA ALA A 151 23.38 9.40 -21.88
C ALA A 151 22.35 9.58 -20.73
N ALA A 152 21.05 9.40 -21.01
CA ALA A 152 20.00 9.46 -20.00
C ALA A 152 20.10 8.31 -18.98
N GLU A 153 20.39 7.09 -19.46
CA GLU A 153 20.63 5.93 -18.60
C GLU A 153 21.94 6.07 -17.81
N GLU A 154 23.01 6.60 -18.42
CA GLU A 154 24.25 6.91 -17.70
C GLU A 154 23.98 7.90 -16.55
N PHE A 155 23.25 8.98 -16.82
CA PHE A 155 22.91 9.98 -15.81
C PHE A 155 22.11 9.34 -14.65
N LYS A 156 21.21 8.40 -14.93
CA LYS A 156 20.46 7.65 -13.92
C LYS A 156 21.38 6.87 -12.99
N VAL A 157 22.35 6.14 -13.54
CA VAL A 157 23.33 5.36 -12.76
C VAL A 157 24.22 6.30 -11.93
N GLN A 158 24.73 7.37 -12.53
CA GLN A 158 25.54 8.38 -11.84
C GLN A 158 24.76 9.05 -10.70
N SER A 159 23.46 9.29 -10.90
CA SER A 159 22.56 9.79 -9.86
C SER A 159 22.52 8.83 -8.69
N LEU A 160 22.29 7.52 -8.91
CA LEU A 160 22.28 6.53 -7.83
C LEU A 160 23.62 6.52 -7.06
N ILE A 161 24.75 6.63 -7.75
CA ILE A 161 26.08 6.72 -7.13
C ILE A 161 26.19 7.96 -6.23
N ALA A 162 25.77 9.13 -6.72
CA ALA A 162 25.79 10.36 -5.95
C ALA A 162 24.83 10.31 -4.74
N MET A 163 23.63 9.76 -4.94
CA MET A 163 22.59 9.61 -3.92
C MET A 163 23.02 8.68 -2.77
N THR A 164 23.78 7.63 -3.07
CA THR A 164 24.27 6.65 -2.08
C THR A 164 25.66 6.98 -1.52
N SER A 165 26.30 8.03 -2.04
CA SER A 165 27.62 8.46 -1.57
C SER A 165 27.62 8.84 -0.09
N GLY A 166 28.58 8.29 0.65
CA GLY A 166 28.73 8.48 2.09
C GLY A 166 27.90 7.54 2.97
N CYS A 167 27.06 6.68 2.39
CA CYS A 167 26.35 5.64 3.12
C CYS A 167 27.23 4.39 3.28
N GLN A 168 27.06 3.63 4.37
CA GLN A 168 27.68 2.31 4.56
C GLN A 168 26.62 1.21 4.68
N ARG A 169 25.49 1.52 5.31
CA ARG A 169 24.38 0.59 5.56
C ARG A 169 23.11 1.12 4.91
N ILE A 170 22.52 0.33 4.02
CA ILE A 170 21.35 0.72 3.24
C ILE A 170 20.19 -0.23 3.55
N GLY A 171 19.07 0.34 3.98
CA GLY A 171 17.81 -0.38 4.14
C GLY A 171 17.05 -0.40 2.82
N VAL A 172 16.57 -1.57 2.42
CA VAL A 172 15.69 -1.72 1.25
C VAL A 172 14.41 -2.40 1.70
N PRO A 173 13.21 -1.84 1.42
CA PRO A 173 11.96 -2.54 1.67
C PRO A 173 11.80 -3.65 0.64
N TYR A 174 12.37 -4.83 0.92
CA TYR A 174 12.54 -5.88 -0.10
C TYR A 174 11.26 -6.70 -0.38
N TYR A 175 10.31 -6.72 0.54
CA TYR A 175 9.12 -7.58 0.50
C TYR A 175 8.45 -7.65 -0.88
N SER A 176 8.04 -8.87 -1.24
CA SER A 176 7.20 -9.16 -2.40
C SER A 176 5.91 -9.79 -1.91
N PHE A 177 4.76 -9.24 -2.30
CA PHE A 177 3.45 -9.79 -1.97
C PHE A 177 3.29 -11.25 -2.39
N THR A 178 4.13 -11.82 -3.26
CA THR A 178 3.98 -13.22 -3.73
C THR A 178 4.71 -14.26 -2.86
N SER A 179 5.45 -13.83 -1.84
CA SER A 179 6.32 -14.72 -1.05
C SER A 179 5.64 -15.12 0.25
N GLU A 180 5.67 -16.41 0.59
CA GLU A 180 5.15 -16.91 1.87
C GLU A 180 5.89 -16.23 3.05
N PRO A 181 5.17 -15.70 4.05
CA PRO A 181 5.80 -15.10 5.23
C PRO A 181 6.55 -16.17 6.02
N GLY A 182 7.88 -16.05 6.00
CA GLY A 182 8.81 -16.95 6.68
C GLY A 182 9.74 -17.75 5.76
N GLU A 183 9.48 -17.82 4.45
CA GLU A 183 10.24 -18.73 3.57
C GLU A 183 11.35 -18.06 2.75
N ARG A 184 11.35 -16.74 2.55
CA ARG A 184 12.50 -16.05 1.93
C ARG A 184 13.26 -15.23 2.96
N LYS A 185 14.38 -15.79 3.43
CA LYS A 185 15.47 -14.97 3.99
C LYS A 185 15.83 -13.91 2.95
N PHE A 186 15.94 -12.66 3.36
CA PHE A 186 16.45 -11.59 2.51
C PHE A 186 17.76 -12.03 1.85
N ASP A 187 17.72 -12.24 0.54
CA ASP A 187 18.88 -12.63 -0.23
C ASP A 187 19.46 -11.40 -0.91
N LYS A 188 20.57 -10.91 -0.36
CA LYS A 188 21.32 -9.77 -0.90
C LYS A 188 21.67 -9.98 -2.38
N MET A 189 21.88 -11.24 -2.82
CA MET A 189 22.20 -11.56 -4.21
C MET A 189 21.02 -11.37 -5.18
N LEU A 190 19.78 -11.31 -4.67
CA LEU A 190 18.63 -10.97 -5.51
C LEU A 190 18.56 -9.47 -5.79
N LEU A 191 19.10 -8.63 -4.90
CA LEU A 191 19.24 -7.19 -5.14
C LEU A 191 20.25 -6.93 -6.26
N GLU A 192 21.35 -7.68 -6.31
CA GLU A 192 22.35 -7.60 -7.39
C GLU A 192 21.82 -7.97 -8.77
N LYS A 193 20.58 -8.48 -8.86
CA LYS A 193 19.92 -8.78 -10.14
C LYS A 193 19.08 -7.61 -10.65
N TRP A 194 18.89 -6.56 -9.85
CA TRP A 194 18.12 -5.38 -10.25
C TRP A 194 18.90 -4.63 -11.34
N PRO A 195 18.28 -4.27 -12.47
CA PRO A 195 18.98 -3.64 -13.59
C PRO A 195 19.85 -2.45 -13.18
N ILE A 196 19.32 -1.52 -12.39
CA ILE A 196 20.08 -0.34 -11.95
C ILE A 196 21.24 -0.68 -11.00
N ILE A 197 21.09 -1.73 -10.18
CA ILE A 197 22.14 -2.21 -9.28
C ILE A 197 23.25 -2.93 -10.07
N GLN A 198 22.88 -3.64 -11.15
CA GLN A 198 23.84 -4.23 -12.08
C GLN A 198 24.63 -3.15 -12.81
N ALA A 199 23.96 -2.10 -13.28
CA ALA A 199 24.61 -0.98 -13.94
C ALA A 199 25.56 -0.24 -12.99
N PHE A 200 25.17 -0.06 -11.72
CA PHE A 200 26.06 0.48 -10.68
C PHE A 200 27.38 -0.30 -10.56
N ALA A 201 27.35 -1.62 -10.73
CA ALA A 201 28.53 -2.46 -10.56
C ALA A 201 29.53 -2.39 -11.73
N LEU A 202 29.14 -1.81 -12.87
CA LEU A 202 30.02 -1.64 -14.03
C LEU A 202 31.10 -0.60 -13.72
N GLU A 203 32.34 -0.90 -14.13
CA GLU A 203 33.51 -0.07 -13.82
C GLU A 203 33.40 1.32 -14.47
N ASP A 204 32.79 1.41 -15.66
CA ASP A 204 32.69 2.63 -16.46
C ASP A 204 31.91 3.76 -15.75
N PHE A 205 30.94 3.42 -14.90
CA PHE A 205 30.16 4.41 -14.16
C PHE A 205 30.79 4.83 -12.82
N GLY A 206 31.84 4.16 -12.36
CA GLY A 206 32.53 4.50 -11.12
C GLY A 206 31.83 4.06 -9.83
N GLY A 207 30.87 3.12 -9.90
CA GLY A 207 30.21 2.58 -8.71
C GLY A 207 31.11 1.71 -7.84
N GLY A 208 32.17 1.12 -8.41
CA GLY A 208 33.24 0.45 -7.66
C GLY A 208 32.98 -1.03 -7.35
N GLY A 209 32.26 -1.74 -8.23
CA GLY A 209 31.96 -3.16 -8.13
C GLY A 209 30.58 -3.47 -7.55
N PHE A 210 30.35 -4.73 -7.14
CA PHE A 210 29.06 -5.21 -6.61
C PHE A 210 28.53 -4.33 -5.48
N PHE A 211 27.25 -3.99 -5.55
CA PHE A 211 26.60 -3.05 -4.63
C PHE A 211 26.61 -3.57 -3.18
N THR A 212 26.38 -4.86 -2.99
CA THR A 212 26.35 -5.56 -1.69
C THR A 212 27.72 -5.82 -1.10
N LEU A 213 28.80 -5.66 -1.89
CA LEU A 213 30.17 -5.61 -1.36
C LEU A 213 30.53 -4.22 -0.86
N LYS A 214 29.99 -3.18 -1.49
CA LYS A 214 30.23 -1.78 -1.11
C LYS A 214 29.37 -1.34 0.08
N PHE A 215 28.10 -1.77 0.12
CA PHE A 215 27.13 -1.41 1.15
C PHE A 215 26.65 -2.65 1.91
N ASP A 216 26.52 -2.53 3.22
CA ASP A 216 25.82 -3.52 4.04
C ASP A 216 24.31 -3.32 3.92
N VAL A 217 23.69 -4.08 3.03
CA VAL A 217 22.26 -3.98 2.77
C VAL A 217 21.45 -4.83 3.76
N SER A 218 20.33 -4.30 4.26
CA SER A 218 19.39 -4.99 5.13
C SER A 218 17.94 -4.79 4.68
N ASP A 219 17.10 -5.79 4.90
CA ASP A 219 15.65 -5.67 4.68
C ASP A 219 14.99 -4.86 5.81
N ILE A 220 14.20 -3.86 5.44
CA ILE A 220 13.43 -3.01 6.36
C ILE A 220 11.92 -3.15 6.21
N SER A 221 11.43 -4.09 5.41
CA SER A 221 10.01 -4.22 5.09
C SER A 221 9.11 -4.29 6.32
N GLN A 222 9.53 -4.99 7.38
CA GLN A 222 8.75 -5.04 8.62
C GLN A 222 8.60 -3.67 9.28
N ALA A 223 9.66 -2.86 9.30
CA ALA A 223 9.64 -1.51 9.86
C ALA A 223 8.79 -0.56 9.01
N ILE A 224 8.86 -0.68 7.68
CA ILE A 224 8.01 0.07 6.76
C ILE A 224 6.54 -0.31 6.91
N HIS A 225 6.23 -1.61 7.04
CA HIS A 225 4.87 -2.06 7.23
C HIS A 225 4.23 -1.48 8.51
N GLN A 226 5.02 -1.34 9.58
CA GLN A 226 4.56 -0.68 10.81
C GLN A 226 4.18 0.79 10.61
N LEU A 227 4.70 1.48 9.59
CA LEU A 227 4.32 2.86 9.28
C LEU A 227 2.85 2.98 8.87
N HIS A 228 2.27 1.94 8.28
CA HIS A 228 0.85 1.91 7.89
C HIS A 228 -0.11 1.78 9.08
N SER A 229 0.39 1.43 10.27
CA SER A 229 -0.42 1.44 11.49
C SER A 229 -0.84 2.86 11.89
N TYR A 230 -0.06 3.87 11.50
CA TYR A 230 -0.33 5.25 11.87
C TYR A 230 -1.43 5.87 11.02
N GLN A 231 -2.42 6.45 11.72
CA GLN A 231 -3.53 7.15 11.10
C GLN A 231 -3.23 8.64 11.06
N ASP A 232 -3.04 9.19 9.87
CA ASP A 232 -2.95 10.63 9.62
C ASP A 232 -4.25 11.16 8.99
N PRO A 233 -4.42 12.49 8.87
CA PRO A 233 -5.64 13.08 8.30
C PRO A 233 -6.02 12.54 6.92
N VAL A 234 -5.05 12.26 6.04
CA VAL A 234 -5.32 11.71 4.69
C VAL A 234 -5.76 10.27 4.79
N THR A 235 -5.11 9.47 5.64
CA THR A 235 -5.59 8.11 5.91
C THR A 235 -7.02 8.13 6.44
N MET A 236 -7.35 9.04 7.38
CA MET A 236 -8.71 9.20 7.90
C MET A 236 -9.72 9.64 6.83
N GLU A 237 -9.34 10.53 5.93
CA GLU A 237 -10.16 10.95 4.80
C GLU A 237 -10.45 9.75 3.88
N ILE A 238 -9.44 8.95 3.51
CA ILE A 238 -9.60 7.74 2.70
C ILE A 238 -10.53 6.74 3.39
N LEU A 239 -10.35 6.53 4.69
CA LEU A 239 -11.20 5.63 5.48
C LEU A 239 -12.66 6.08 5.43
N THR A 240 -12.91 7.38 5.58
CA THR A 240 -14.25 7.95 5.69
C THR A 240 -14.94 8.09 4.33
N THR A 241 -14.21 8.45 3.28
CA THR A 241 -14.78 8.79 1.96
C THR A 241 -14.76 7.62 0.98
N GLU A 242 -13.87 6.64 1.15
CA GLU A 242 -13.75 5.50 0.24
C GLU A 242 -14.07 4.18 0.93
N LYS A 243 -13.37 3.84 2.02
CA LYS A 243 -13.44 2.49 2.61
C LYS A 243 -14.76 2.26 3.36
N LEU A 244 -15.19 3.22 4.18
CA LEU A 244 -16.42 3.12 4.95
C LEU A 244 -17.67 3.03 4.05
N PRO A 245 -17.87 3.88 3.01
CA PRO A 245 -19.03 3.77 2.14
C PRO A 245 -19.11 2.44 1.37
N MET A 246 -17.95 1.88 0.98
CA MET A 246 -17.91 0.54 0.38
C MET A 246 -18.38 -0.53 1.37
N LEU A 247 -17.91 -0.49 2.61
CA LEU A 247 -18.32 -1.41 3.67
C LEU A 247 -19.81 -1.26 4.01
N GLU A 248 -20.32 -0.03 4.11
CA GLU A 248 -21.73 0.27 4.32
C GLU A 248 -22.62 -0.27 3.20
N ARG A 249 -22.16 -0.18 1.94
CA ARG A 249 -22.89 -0.75 0.80
C ARG A 249 -23.03 -2.27 0.93
N GLN A 250 -21.97 -2.98 1.31
CA GLN A 250 -22.02 -4.44 1.47
C GLN A 250 -22.86 -4.85 2.68
N TRP A 251 -22.81 -4.03 3.73
CA TRP A 251 -23.68 -4.18 4.88
C TRP A 251 -25.16 -4.01 4.50
N ARG A 252 -25.48 -3.02 3.66
CA ARG A 252 -26.84 -2.81 3.13
C ARG A 252 -27.29 -3.98 2.26
N ASN A 253 -26.42 -4.49 1.37
CA ASN A 253 -26.71 -5.67 0.56
C ASN A 253 -27.06 -6.89 1.42
N MET A 254 -26.35 -7.09 2.53
CA MET A 254 -26.68 -8.14 3.51
C MET A 254 -28.06 -7.92 4.13
N THR A 255 -28.36 -6.70 4.60
CA THR A 255 -29.68 -6.41 5.19
C THR A 255 -30.82 -6.52 4.17
N ASP A 256 -30.59 -6.11 2.92
CA ASP A 256 -31.57 -6.23 1.85
C ASP A 256 -31.82 -7.70 1.50
N SER A 257 -30.78 -8.53 1.53
CA SER A 257 -30.92 -9.98 1.37
C SER A 257 -31.81 -10.58 2.45
N VAL A 258 -31.64 -10.17 3.71
CA VAL A 258 -32.54 -10.58 4.82
C VAL A 258 -33.97 -10.14 4.56
N ASN A 259 -34.18 -8.87 4.16
CA ASN A 259 -35.52 -8.33 3.89
C ASN A 259 -36.22 -9.06 2.74
N MET A 260 -35.50 -9.37 1.66
CA MET A 260 -36.03 -10.13 0.53
C MET A 260 -36.47 -11.54 0.93
N GLU A 261 -35.67 -12.24 1.74
CA GLU A 261 -36.02 -13.58 2.22
C GLU A 261 -37.23 -13.56 3.16
N ILE A 262 -37.33 -12.54 4.03
CA ILE A 262 -38.51 -12.35 4.88
C ILE A 262 -39.76 -12.08 4.04
N ALA A 263 -39.67 -11.18 3.05
CA ALA A 263 -40.80 -10.79 2.20
C ALA A 263 -41.31 -11.93 1.30
N ASN A 264 -40.41 -12.80 0.85
CA ASN A 264 -40.76 -13.91 -0.03
C ASN A 264 -41.42 -15.09 0.70
N PHE A 265 -41.54 -15.06 2.04
CA PHE A 265 -42.12 -16.10 2.93
C PHE A 265 -41.62 -17.53 2.73
N ASN A 266 -40.67 -17.74 1.82
CA ASN A 266 -40.14 -19.04 1.46
C ASN A 266 -38.89 -19.32 2.29
N GLY A 267 -39.12 -19.91 3.47
CA GLY A 267 -38.27 -20.94 4.05
C GLY A 267 -36.83 -20.56 4.39
N VAL A 268 -36.53 -20.63 5.70
CA VAL A 268 -35.18 -20.85 6.25
C VAL A 268 -34.11 -19.83 5.83
N LEU A 269 -33.89 -18.83 6.68
CA LEU A 269 -32.71 -17.98 6.62
C LEU A 269 -31.47 -18.79 7.03
N THR A 270 -30.48 -18.90 6.15
CA THR A 270 -29.20 -19.56 6.45
C THR A 270 -28.11 -18.55 6.76
N GLN A 271 -27.22 -18.88 7.70
CA GLN A 271 -26.09 -18.01 8.08
C GLN A 271 -25.14 -17.76 6.89
N GLU A 272 -24.86 -18.80 6.11
CA GLU A 272 -23.94 -18.71 4.96
C GLU A 272 -24.45 -17.75 3.89
N ARG A 273 -25.74 -17.84 3.56
CA ARG A 273 -26.35 -17.01 2.52
C ARG A 273 -26.40 -15.54 2.92
N ILE A 274 -26.75 -15.24 4.18
CA ILE A 274 -26.79 -13.85 4.67
C ILE A 274 -25.36 -13.30 4.82
N ALA A 275 -24.38 -14.12 5.18
CA ALA A 275 -22.99 -13.70 5.29
C ALA A 275 -22.30 -13.48 3.93
N GLU A 276 -22.84 -14.00 2.83
CA GLU A 276 -22.18 -14.02 1.51
C GLU A 276 -21.72 -12.63 1.03
N PRO A 277 -22.54 -11.56 1.04
CA PRO A 277 -22.09 -10.25 0.56
C PRO A 277 -20.88 -9.71 1.35
N LEU A 278 -20.83 -9.99 2.66
CA LEU A 278 -19.74 -9.57 3.54
C LEU A 278 -18.49 -10.40 3.30
N ARG A 279 -18.65 -11.73 3.15
CA ARG A 279 -17.55 -12.67 2.90
C ARG A 279 -16.90 -12.42 1.55
N SER A 280 -17.70 -12.31 0.50
CA SER A 280 -17.22 -12.06 -0.87
C SER A 280 -16.50 -10.72 -0.96
N PHE A 281 -17.04 -9.65 -0.34
CA PHE A 281 -16.35 -8.37 -0.24
C PHE A 281 -14.96 -8.48 0.42
N TYR A 282 -14.88 -9.17 1.56
CA TYR A 282 -13.63 -9.33 2.28
C TYR A 282 -12.62 -10.21 1.52
N GLN A 283 -13.08 -11.32 0.94
CA GLN A 283 -12.24 -12.22 0.14
C GLN A 283 -11.69 -11.52 -1.11
N HIS A 284 -12.56 -10.90 -1.91
CA HIS A 284 -12.15 -10.18 -3.11
C HIS A 284 -11.26 -8.99 -2.81
N GLY A 285 -11.54 -8.25 -1.73
CA GLY A 285 -10.68 -7.13 -1.34
C GLY A 285 -9.30 -7.55 -0.81
N ARG A 286 -9.13 -8.82 -0.43
CA ARG A 286 -7.83 -9.41 -0.08
C ARG A 286 -7.13 -10.09 -1.25
N VAL A 287 -7.77 -10.23 -2.42
CA VAL A 287 -7.11 -10.75 -3.62
C VAL A 287 -5.94 -9.81 -3.97
N GLY A 288 -4.74 -10.39 -4.12
CA GLY A 288 -3.48 -9.68 -4.31
C GLY A 288 -2.71 -9.34 -3.02
N ASN A 289 -3.31 -9.57 -1.84
CA ASN A 289 -2.67 -9.32 -0.55
C ASN A 289 -2.25 -10.67 0.07
N HIS A 290 -1.05 -11.18 -0.25
CA HIS A 290 -0.57 -12.43 0.36
C HIS A 290 0.10 -12.20 1.72
N VAL A 291 -0.57 -11.44 2.58
CA VAL A 291 -0.38 -11.63 4.02
C VAL A 291 -1.07 -12.95 4.35
N GLN A 292 -0.33 -14.05 4.21
CA GLN A 292 -0.70 -15.29 4.87
C GLN A 292 -0.36 -15.12 6.36
N ASP A 293 -1.36 -14.73 7.15
CA ASP A 293 -1.32 -15.18 8.54
C ASP A 293 -1.27 -16.71 8.46
N SER A 294 -0.20 -17.32 8.98
CA SER A 294 -0.03 -18.78 9.06
C SER A 294 -1.02 -19.44 10.04
N GLY A 295 -2.12 -18.74 10.35
CA GLY A 295 -3.22 -19.16 11.20
C GLY A 295 -4.56 -19.06 10.48
N LYS A 296 -5.61 -19.52 11.16
CA LYS A 296 -6.98 -19.39 10.71
C LYS A 296 -7.33 -17.89 10.55
N ILE A 297 -7.70 -17.48 9.34
CA ILE A 297 -7.97 -16.08 9.01
C ILE A 297 -9.33 -15.70 9.60
N ARG A 298 -9.38 -14.62 10.37
CA ARG A 298 -10.63 -14.02 10.84
C ARG A 298 -11.47 -13.62 9.63
N MET A 299 -12.70 -14.13 9.55
CA MET A 299 -13.63 -13.88 8.45
C MET A 299 -14.88 -13.14 8.93
N PRO A 300 -15.52 -12.31 8.07
CA PRO A 300 -16.86 -11.82 8.35
C PRO A 300 -17.84 -12.96 8.61
N TYR A 301 -18.71 -12.76 9.58
CA TYR A 301 -19.65 -13.78 10.03
C TYR A 301 -21.04 -13.23 10.35
N VAL A 302 -21.99 -14.14 10.30
CA VAL A 302 -23.38 -13.94 10.73
C VAL A 302 -23.75 -15.15 11.57
N LEU A 303 -24.19 -14.92 12.81
CA LEU A 303 -24.51 -15.96 13.78
C LEU A 303 -25.94 -15.76 14.30
N PHE A 304 -26.71 -16.84 14.41
CA PHE A 304 -28.09 -16.78 14.91
C PHE A 304 -28.22 -17.34 16.32
N GLY A 305 -29.04 -16.70 17.15
CA GLY A 305 -29.52 -17.25 18.41
C GLY A 305 -28.39 -17.81 19.29
N ARG A 306 -28.46 -19.11 19.61
CA ARG A 306 -27.46 -19.79 20.46
C ARG A 306 -26.06 -19.87 19.84
N ASN A 307 -25.93 -19.77 18.52
CA ASN A 307 -24.62 -19.74 17.84
C ASN A 307 -23.91 -18.39 18.04
N SER A 308 -24.56 -17.38 18.64
CA SER A 308 -23.92 -16.12 19.04
C SER A 308 -23.39 -16.15 20.49
N SER A 309 -23.15 -17.34 21.04
CA SER A 309 -22.51 -17.48 22.36
C SER A 309 -21.08 -16.93 22.33
N GLN A 310 -20.58 -16.49 23.49
CA GLN A 310 -19.20 -16.00 23.62
C GLN A 310 -18.16 -17.02 23.10
N MET A 311 -18.32 -18.29 23.46
CA MET A 311 -17.45 -19.37 22.99
C MET A 311 -17.43 -19.50 21.46
N THR A 312 -18.59 -19.34 20.81
CA THR A 312 -18.67 -19.40 19.34
C THR A 312 -18.06 -18.16 18.69
N ILE A 313 -18.28 -16.98 19.26
CA ILE A 313 -17.68 -15.73 18.76
C ILE A 313 -16.16 -15.81 18.85
N GLU A 314 -15.61 -16.23 19.98
CA GLU A 314 -14.15 -16.40 20.17
C GLU A 314 -13.57 -17.40 19.16
N ALA A 315 -14.26 -18.52 18.91
CA ALA A 315 -13.84 -19.50 17.90
C ALA A 315 -13.81 -18.89 16.49
N VAL A 316 -14.88 -18.21 16.08
CA VAL A 316 -14.98 -17.61 14.73
C VAL A 316 -14.03 -16.42 14.57
N GLU A 317 -13.80 -15.63 15.64
CA GLU A 317 -12.79 -14.56 15.63
C GLU A 317 -11.37 -15.10 15.53
N SER A 318 -11.12 -16.30 16.06
CA SER A 318 -9.88 -17.06 15.84
C SER A 318 -9.83 -17.74 14.46
N GLY A 319 -10.85 -17.58 13.61
CA GLY A 319 -10.92 -18.05 12.24
C GLY A 319 -11.55 -19.43 12.05
N ASP A 320 -12.26 -19.97 13.05
CA ASP A 320 -13.09 -21.15 12.86
C ASP A 320 -14.32 -20.89 12.00
N THR A 321 -14.79 -21.95 11.32
CA THR A 321 -16.06 -21.90 10.60
C THR A 321 -17.21 -21.81 11.59
N PRO A 322 -18.17 -20.90 11.40
CA PRO A 322 -19.32 -20.82 12.27
C PRO A 322 -20.14 -22.12 12.22
N PRO A 323 -20.68 -22.59 13.35
CA PRO A 323 -21.53 -23.77 13.38
C PRO A 323 -22.80 -23.52 12.56
N PRO A 324 -23.33 -24.54 11.85
CA PRO A 324 -24.56 -24.39 11.10
C PRO A 324 -25.69 -24.00 12.05
N GLY A 325 -26.57 -23.12 11.58
CA GLY A 325 -27.72 -22.71 12.36
C GLY A 325 -28.62 -21.85 11.51
N ASP A 326 -29.78 -22.37 11.16
CA ASP A 326 -30.72 -21.69 10.28
C ASP A 326 -31.95 -21.23 11.05
N ILE A 327 -32.52 -20.09 10.63
CA ILE A 327 -33.73 -19.52 11.18
C ILE A 327 -34.89 -19.91 10.25
N ASN A 328 -35.72 -20.87 10.67
CA ASN A 328 -37.00 -21.12 10.01
C ASN A 328 -38.01 -20.01 10.34
N LEU A 329 -38.30 -19.11 9.39
CA LEU A 329 -39.22 -17.98 9.55
C LEU A 329 -40.70 -18.36 9.77
N ALA A 330 -41.05 -19.63 9.58
CA ALA A 330 -42.40 -20.15 9.86
C ALA A 330 -42.64 -20.46 11.34
N ASP A 331 -41.59 -20.63 12.13
CA ASP A 331 -41.68 -20.87 13.56
C ASP A 331 -41.83 -19.54 14.31
N THR A 332 -43.05 -19.27 14.79
CA THR A 332 -43.50 -17.97 15.31
C THR A 332 -43.21 -17.74 16.79
N ASP A 333 -42.76 -18.74 17.54
CA ASP A 333 -42.76 -18.71 19.01
C ASP A 333 -41.42 -18.30 19.65
N THR A 334 -40.43 -17.91 18.85
CA THR A 334 -39.11 -17.52 19.37
C THR A 334 -38.67 -16.16 18.83
N VAL A 335 -38.41 -15.21 19.73
CA VAL A 335 -37.62 -14.01 19.40
C VAL A 335 -36.24 -14.50 18.99
N ARG A 336 -35.85 -14.22 17.76
CA ARG A 336 -34.56 -14.63 17.22
C ARG A 336 -33.71 -13.40 17.03
N HIS A 337 -32.44 -13.50 17.35
CA HIS A 337 -31.48 -12.46 17.08
C HIS A 337 -30.38 -12.98 16.18
N MET A 338 -29.77 -12.04 15.47
CA MET A 338 -28.67 -12.26 14.55
C MET A 338 -27.54 -11.31 14.95
N VAL A 339 -26.33 -11.84 15.14
CA VAL A 339 -25.11 -11.06 15.32
C VAL A 339 -24.32 -11.10 14.03
N CYS A 340 -24.06 -9.93 13.45
CA CYS A 340 -23.27 -9.78 12.23
C CYS A 340 -21.97 -9.05 12.55
N GLN A 341 -20.86 -9.51 11.99
CA GLN A 341 -19.60 -8.78 12.01
C GLN A 341 -19.02 -8.72 10.59
N VAL A 342 -18.60 -7.52 10.19
CA VAL A 342 -17.83 -7.27 8.97
C VAL A 342 -16.53 -6.58 9.33
N MET A 343 -15.49 -6.87 8.55
CA MET A 343 -14.22 -6.17 8.59
C MET A 343 -13.90 -5.67 7.19
N SER A 344 -13.24 -4.53 7.10
CA SER A 344 -12.69 -4.06 5.84
C SER A 344 -11.42 -4.84 5.48
N PRO A 345 -11.24 -5.26 4.21
CA PRO A 345 -10.13 -6.13 3.81
C PRO A 345 -8.74 -5.48 3.88
N ARG A 346 -8.66 -4.15 3.71
CA ARG A 346 -7.40 -3.37 3.70
C ARG A 346 -7.47 -2.14 4.61
N SER A 347 -8.27 -2.19 5.66
CA SER A 347 -8.42 -1.05 6.57
C SER A 347 -8.82 -1.52 7.97
N PRO A 348 -8.54 -0.71 9.01
CA PRO A 348 -8.84 -1.09 10.40
C PRO A 348 -10.34 -1.06 10.74
N ILE A 349 -11.23 -0.80 9.78
CA ILE A 349 -12.66 -0.68 10.03
C ILE A 349 -13.26 -2.06 10.31
N THR A 350 -13.81 -2.23 11.51
CA THR A 350 -14.63 -3.38 11.90
C THR A 350 -15.97 -2.87 12.42
N CYS A 351 -17.06 -3.54 12.02
CA CYS A 351 -18.40 -3.21 12.48
C CYS A 351 -19.11 -4.49 12.92
N THR A 352 -19.68 -4.46 14.12
CA THR A 352 -20.53 -5.52 14.66
C THR A 352 -21.87 -4.93 15.04
N ARG A 353 -22.97 -5.59 14.63
CA ARG A 353 -24.31 -5.23 15.09
C ARG A 353 -25.14 -6.47 15.40
N THR A 354 -26.08 -6.28 16.31
CA THR A 354 -27.10 -7.27 16.64
C THR A 354 -28.45 -6.80 16.10
N TYR A 355 -29.14 -7.69 15.40
CA TYR A 355 -30.48 -7.49 14.88
C TYR A 355 -31.46 -8.42 15.59
N PHE A 356 -32.70 -7.96 15.73
CA PHE A 356 -33.81 -8.77 16.20
C PHE A 356 -34.72 -9.09 15.02
N VAL A 357 -35.05 -10.37 14.88
CA VAL A 357 -36.00 -10.90 13.92
C VAL A 357 -37.25 -11.28 14.70
N SER A 358 -38.27 -10.44 14.58
CA SER A 358 -39.58 -10.66 15.17
C SER A 358 -40.66 -10.33 14.16
N ARG A 359 -41.73 -11.12 14.11
CA ARG A 359 -42.97 -10.65 13.49
C ARG A 359 -43.57 -9.60 14.43
N LEU A 360 -43.41 -8.32 14.10
CA LEU A 360 -44.22 -7.29 14.73
C LEU A 360 -45.67 -7.56 14.33
N PHE A 361 -46.54 -7.80 15.29
CA PHE A 361 -47.95 -8.01 15.06
C PHE A 361 -48.53 -6.79 14.33
N THR A 362 -48.77 -6.88 13.01
CA THR A 362 -49.77 -6.02 12.36
C THR A 362 -51.12 -6.65 12.65
N VAL A 363 -51.66 -6.36 13.84
CA VAL A 363 -53.10 -6.47 14.07
C VAL A 363 -53.70 -5.20 13.49
N ASP A 364 -53.93 -5.17 12.19
CA ASP A 364 -54.94 -4.25 11.65
C ASP A 364 -56.29 -4.87 12.01
N THR A 365 -56.87 -4.37 13.10
CA THR A 365 -58.26 -4.59 13.49
C THR A 365 -59.22 -3.97 12.49
#